data_AF-A0A7J9PUQ1-F1
#
_entry.id   AF-A0A7J9PUQ1-F1
#
_cell.length_a   1.000
_cell.length_b   1.000
_cell.length_c   1.000
_cell.angle_alpha   90.00
_cell.angle_beta   90.00
_cell.angle_gamma   90.00
#
_symmetry.space_group_name_H-M   'P 1'
#
loop_
_entity.id
_entity.type
_entity.pdbx_description
1 polymer ?
#
loop_
_entity_poly.entity_id
_entity_poly.type
_entity_poly.pdbx_seq_one_letter_code
_entity_poly.pdbx_strand_id
1 'polypeptide(L)'
;MDDVRDGVIASKIAAHAADIARGKNLDMDLSMANARRNLNWDEQFKHCVDPEKAKMIREKRKPSSEDTCSTCSELCAIKMVKKYLEE
;
A
#
# COMPACT_ATOMS: atom_id res chain seq x y z
N MET A 1 -23.59 -0.45 9.44
CA MET A 1 -22.52 -1.38 9.86
C MET A 1 -21.18 -0.94 9.30
N ASP A 2 -21.13 -0.48 8.04
CA ASP A 2 -19.89 0.00 7.42
C ASP A 2 -19.27 1.20 8.15
N ASP A 3 -20.08 2.13 8.66
CA ASP A 3 -19.58 3.29 9.43
C ASP A 3 -18.79 2.88 10.69
N VAL A 4 -19.23 1.80 11.36
CA VAL A 4 -18.53 1.27 12.53
C VAL A 4 -17.19 0.67 12.12
N ARG A 5 -17.16 -0.11 11.04
CA ARG A 5 -15.92 -0.68 10.50
C ARG A 5 -14.94 0.43 10.10
N ASP A 6 -15.40 1.41 9.33
CA ASP A 6 -14.56 2.51 8.85
C ASP A 6 -14.05 3.36 10.02
N GLY A 7 -14.87 3.60 11.06
CA GLY A 7 -14.44 4.27 12.29
C GLY A 7 -13.35 3.50 13.04
N VAL A 8 -13.46 2.18 13.14
CA VAL A 8 -12.44 1.32 13.77
C VAL A 8 -11.14 1.32 12.95
N ILE A 9 -11.23 1.21 11.63
CA ILE A 9 -10.05 1.26 10.75
C ILE A 9 -9.36 2.61 10.83
N ALA A 10 -10.10 3.72 10.80
CA ALA A 10 -9.56 5.06 10.96
C ALA A 10 -8.84 5.22 12.31
N SER A 11 -9.43 4.70 13.39
CA SER A 11 -8.82 4.72 14.73
C SER A 11 -7.53 3.91 14.81
N LYS A 12 -7.47 2.74 14.15
CA LYS A 12 -6.24 1.92 14.05
C LYS A 12 -5.12 2.66 13.32
N ILE A 13 -5.45 3.34 12.22
CA ILE A 13 -4.48 4.15 11.46
C ILE A 13 -3.94 5.30 12.35
N ALA A 14 -4.82 5.99 13.08
CA ALA A 14 -4.41 7.07 13.97
C ALA A 14 -3.50 6.58 15.11
N ALA A 15 -3.82 5.43 15.71
CA ALA A 15 -2.99 4.81 16.74
C ALA A 15 -1.59 4.45 16.20
N HIS A 16 -1.54 3.82 15.02
CA HIS A 16 -0.28 3.45 14.37
C HIS A 16 0.59 4.67 14.03
N ALA A 17 -0.03 5.74 13.51
CA ALA A 17 0.67 7.00 13.26
C ALA A 17 1.28 7.60 14.54
N ALA A 18 0.58 7.50 15.68
CA ALA A 18 1.09 7.94 16.97
C ALA A 18 2.24 7.05 17.49
N ASP A 19 2.23 5.75 17.18
CA ASP A 19 3.33 4.84 17.51
C ASP A 19 4.59 5.14 16.69
N ILE A 20 4.44 5.39 15.38
CA ILE A 20 5.54 5.82 14.50
C ILE A 20 6.18 7.12 15.03
N ALA A 21 5.37 8.11 15.41
CA ALA A 21 5.85 9.37 15.96
C ALA A 21 6.65 9.19 17.27
N ARG A 22 6.42 8.09 17.98
CA ARG A 22 7.16 7.69 19.19
C ARG A 22 8.34 6.74 18.89
N GLY A 23 8.65 6.50 17.62
CA GLY A 23 9.74 5.61 17.18
C GLY A 23 9.43 4.11 17.32
N LYS A 24 8.14 3.74 17.37
CA LYS A 24 7.69 2.34 17.45
C LYS A 24 7.09 1.88 16.12
N ASN A 25 7.09 0.57 15.88
CA ASN A 25 6.40 -0.08 14.76
C ASN A 25 6.77 0.45 13.35
N LEU A 26 7.97 1.04 13.19
CA LEU A 26 8.48 1.56 11.92
C LEU A 26 8.70 0.46 10.86
N ASP A 27 8.99 -0.76 11.33
CA ASP A 27 9.25 -1.95 10.53
C ASP A 27 8.05 -2.37 9.68
N MET A 28 6.81 -2.13 10.16
CA MET A 28 5.59 -2.39 9.39
C MET A 28 5.50 -1.49 8.16
N ASP A 29 5.72 -0.18 8.31
CA ASP A 29 5.73 0.76 7.18
C ASP A 29 6.88 0.49 6.22
N LEU A 30 8.06 0.16 6.74
CA LEU A 30 9.21 -0.20 5.92
C LEU A 30 8.93 -1.46 5.10
N SER A 31 8.30 -2.48 5.68
CA SER A 31 7.90 -3.70 4.97
C SER A 31 6.90 -3.41 3.86
N MET A 32 5.88 -2.59 4.14
CA MET A 32 4.91 -2.14 3.14
C MET A 32 5.56 -1.28 2.04
N ALA A 33 6.50 -0.40 2.39
CA ALA A 33 7.23 0.45 1.45
C ALA A 33 8.15 -0.37 0.53
N ASN A 34 8.84 -1.37 1.08
CA ASN A 34 9.66 -2.30 0.31
C ASN A 34 8.80 -3.13 -0.67
N ALA A 35 7.64 -3.61 -0.23
CA ALA A 35 6.69 -4.28 -1.10
C ALA A 35 6.23 -3.36 -2.26
N ARG A 36 5.90 -2.10 -1.95
CA ARG A 36 5.53 -1.08 -2.95
C ARG A 36 6.65 -0.80 -3.96
N ARG A 37 7.89 -0.64 -3.49
CA ARG A 37 9.07 -0.44 -4.36
C ARG A 37 9.23 -1.60 -5.35
N ASN A 38 8.97 -2.82 -4.89
CA ASN A 38 9.09 -4.02 -5.71
C ASN A 38 7.85 -4.32 -6.56
N LEU A 39 6.81 -3.48 -6.51
CA LEU A 39 5.51 -3.73 -7.15
C LEU A 39 4.90 -5.09 -6.75
N ASN A 40 5.23 -5.57 -5.55
CA ASN A 40 4.73 -6.84 -5.02
C ASN A 40 3.41 -6.60 -4.27
N TRP A 41 2.31 -6.74 -5.00
CA TRP A 41 0.96 -6.50 -4.48
C TRP A 41 0.56 -7.48 -3.37
N ASP A 42 0.86 -8.76 -3.53
CA ASP A 42 0.51 -9.78 -2.54
C ASP A 42 1.19 -9.51 -1.20
N GLU A 43 2.47 -9.13 -1.24
CA GLU A 43 3.19 -8.74 -0.03
C GLU A 43 2.67 -7.42 0.55
N GLN A 44 2.38 -6.43 -0.30
CA GLN A 44 1.81 -5.16 0.16
C GLN A 44 0.47 -5.36 0.87
N PHE A 45 -0.39 -6.25 0.39
CA PHE A 45 -1.69 -6.53 1.02
C PHE A 45 -1.56 -7.18 2.39
N LYS A 46 -0.51 -7.96 2.66
CA LYS A 46 -0.27 -8.54 3.99
C LYS A 46 0.00 -7.48 5.06
N HIS A 47 0.60 -6.36 4.67
CA HIS A 47 0.93 -5.24 5.56
C HIS A 47 -0.14 -4.15 5.60
N CYS A 48 -1.27 -4.33 4.91
CA CYS A 48 -2.36 -3.37 4.92
C CYS A 48 -3.24 -3.53 6.17
N VAL A 49 -3.72 -2.41 6.72
CA VAL A 49 -4.67 -2.39 7.86
C VAL A 49 -6.00 -3.06 7.51
N ASP A 50 -6.43 -2.97 6.25
CA ASP A 50 -7.61 -3.63 5.69
C ASP A 50 -7.27 -4.28 4.33
N PRO A 51 -6.75 -5.52 4.33
CA PRO A 51 -6.34 -6.22 3.11
C PRO A 51 -7.50 -6.50 2.15
N GLU A 52 -8.70 -6.78 2.68
CA GLU A 52 -9.87 -7.10 1.87
C GLU A 52 -10.32 -5.87 1.07
N LYS A 53 -10.44 -4.72 1.74
CA LYS A 53 -10.79 -3.46 1.08
C LYS A 53 -9.73 -3.06 0.05
N ALA A 54 -8.44 -3.25 0.36
CA ALA A 54 -7.35 -2.97 -0.57
C ALA A 54 -7.42 -3.84 -1.85
N LYS A 55 -7.64 -5.16 -1.70
CA LYS A 55 -7.80 -6.09 -2.82
C LYS A 55 -9.03 -5.74 -3.67
N MET A 56 -10.17 -5.48 -3.06
CA MET A 56 -11.38 -5.05 -3.78
C MET A 56 -11.15 -3.76 -4.59
N ILE A 57 -10.43 -2.78 -4.04
CA ILE A 57 -10.12 -1.54 -4.76
C ILE A 57 -9.24 -1.83 -5.97
N ARG A 58 -8.23 -2.71 -5.82
CA ARG A 58 -7.34 -3.12 -6.91
C ARG A 58 -8.10 -3.83 -8.02
N GLU A 59 -8.98 -4.77 -7.68
CA GLU A 59 -9.79 -5.50 -8.65
C GLU A 59 -10.77 -4.60 -9.40
N LYS A 60 -11.38 -3.63 -8.70
CA LYS A 60 -12.30 -2.65 -9.32
C LYS A 60 -11.56 -1.67 -10.23
N ARG A 61 -10.27 -1.42 -9.99
CA ARG A 61 -9.44 -0.47 -10.73
C ARG A 61 -8.27 -1.19 -11.40
N LYS A 62 -8.59 -2.03 -12.37
CA LYS A 62 -7.57 -2.73 -13.16
C LYS A 62 -6.74 -1.72 -13.97
N PRO A 63 -5.40 -1.81 -13.93
CA PRO A 63 -4.51 -0.95 -14.68
C PRO A 63 -4.38 -1.43 -16.13
N SER A 64 -3.87 -0.59 -17.02
CA SER A 64 -3.47 -1.03 -18.37
C SER A 64 -2.18 -1.86 -18.37
N SER A 65 -1.33 -1.70 -17.34
CA SER A 65 -0.12 -2.50 -17.11
C SER A 65 -0.24 -3.24 -15.78
N GLU A 66 -0.16 -4.57 -15.80
CA GLU A 66 -0.46 -5.43 -14.64
C GLU A 66 0.40 -5.11 -13.41
N ASP A 67 1.65 -4.71 -13.61
CA ASP A 67 2.59 -4.41 -12.52
C ASP A 67 2.26 -3.09 -11.80
N THR A 68 1.50 -2.19 -12.43
CA THR A 68 1.35 -0.80 -11.97
C THR A 68 -0.04 -0.51 -11.43
N CYS A 69 -0.22 0.60 -10.71
CA CYS A 69 -1.55 1.03 -10.27
C CYS A 69 -2.33 1.66 -11.42
N SER A 70 -3.65 1.75 -11.28
CA SER A 70 -4.54 2.36 -12.28
C SER A 70 -4.35 3.87 -12.47
N THR A 71 -3.61 4.53 -11.58
CA THR A 71 -3.46 5.99 -11.61
C THR A 71 -2.45 6.45 -12.66
N CYS A 72 -1.25 5.84 -12.68
CA CYS A 72 -0.17 6.24 -13.58
C CYS A 72 0.02 5.26 -14.74
N SER A 73 -0.49 4.03 -14.63
CA SER A 73 -0.40 2.98 -15.65
C SER A 73 1.02 2.85 -16.24
N GLU A 74 1.22 3.19 -17.51
CA GLU A 74 2.50 3.07 -18.21
C GLU A 74 3.58 4.06 -17.71
N LEU A 75 3.16 5.21 -17.18
CA LEU A 75 4.05 6.26 -16.66
C LEU A 75 4.30 6.07 -15.15
N CYS A 76 4.39 4.82 -14.70
CA CYS A 76 4.60 4.53 -13.28
C CYS A 76 5.99 4.97 -12.82
N ALA A 77 6.03 5.99 -11.96
CA ALA A 77 7.27 6.53 -11.41
C ALA A 77 8.14 5.47 -10.71
N ILE A 78 7.54 4.55 -9.96
CA ILE A 78 8.28 3.48 -9.27
C ILE A 78 8.96 2.57 -10.28
N LYS A 79 8.25 2.17 -11.34
CA LYS A 79 8.81 1.32 -12.41
C LYS A 79 9.94 2.02 -13.16
N MET A 80 9.77 3.30 -13.47
CA MET A 80 10.80 4.10 -14.14
C MET A 80 12.05 4.24 -13.26
N VAL A 81 11.90 4.68 -12.01
CA VAL A 81 13.04 4.84 -11.09
C VAL A 81 13.75 3.51 -10.86
N LYS A 82 13.01 2.41 -10.68
CA LYS A 82 13.57 1.07 -10.55
C LYS A 82 14.43 0.71 -11.76
N LYS A 83 13.92 0.93 -12.97
CA LYS A 83 14.66 0.73 -14.22
C LYS A 83 15.97 1.51 -14.23
N TYR A 84 15.94 2.80 -13.89
CA TYR A 84 17.15 3.65 -13.92
C TYR A 84 18.18 3.37 -12.82
N LEU A 85 17.77 2.82 -11.67
CA LEU A 85 18.66 2.56 -10.54
C LEU A 85 19.20 1.12 -10.50
N GLU A 86 18.57 0.19 -11.22
CA GLU A 86 18.93 -1.23 -11.27
C GLU A 86 19.50 -1.67 -12.65
N GLU A 87 19.51 -0.79 -13.65
CA GLU A 87 20.35 -0.86 -14.87
C GLU A 87 21.72 -0.22 -14.64
#